data_AF-A0A6L2PER9-F1
#
_entry.id   AF-A0A6L2PER9-F1
#
_cell.length_a   1.000
_cell.length_b   1.000
_cell.length_c   1.000
_cell.angle_alpha   90.00
_cell.angle_beta   90.00
_cell.angle_gamma   90.00
#
_symmetry.space_group_name_H-M   'P 1'
#
loop_
_entity.id
_entity.type
_entity.pdbx_description
1 polymer ?
#
loop_
_entity_poly.entity_id
_entity_poly.type
_entity_poly.pdbx_seq_one_letter_code
_entity_poly.pdbx_strand_id
1 'polypeptide(L)'
;RKLIFGNDTGVSLDGHVMLNSGEVRHNWLDLIKNVHKQDEALLRIPAFERAVSRVLRDIKLVRRKFQPKVMAKQYENQLRRLTTSLSDHQGRMGYPKDWPSSLSNFELVVETEAGPLMLSPTGQFIVPSSCPAFLLITFISEHLDEASRLLQRYQSNKHVEHDLHERCLEEFDLAALQKDDNITPDLMIEFCDRLLRHKTVLSPLLKGVHLWVTNYYSVLSDGEMCVPWNWKL
;
A
#
# COMPACT_ATOMS: atom_id res chain seq x y z
N ARG A 1 16.05 11.57 9.63
CA ARG A 1 14.96 11.79 10.63
C ARG A 1 14.40 13.19 10.43
N LYS A 2 13.08 13.36 10.47
CA LYS A 2 12.36 14.64 10.32
C LYS A 2 11.48 14.86 11.56
N LEU A 3 11.21 16.11 11.90
CA LEU A 3 10.21 16.49 12.89
C LEU A 3 8.91 16.86 12.17
N ILE A 4 7.79 16.30 12.60
CA ILE A 4 6.49 16.49 11.97
C ILE A 4 5.46 16.87 13.03
N PHE A 5 4.77 17.97 12.83
CA PHE A 5 3.61 18.33 13.65
C PHE A 5 2.36 17.63 13.11
N GLY A 6 1.57 17.04 13.99
CA GLY A 6 0.37 16.28 13.63
C GLY A 6 -0.59 16.14 14.81
N ASN A 7 -1.39 15.07 14.79
CA ASN A 7 -2.37 14.77 15.84
C ASN A 7 -1.83 13.78 16.90
N ASP A 8 -0.63 13.26 16.69
CA ASP A 8 -0.03 12.21 17.52
C ASP A 8 1.38 12.60 17.95
N THR A 9 1.77 12.14 19.14
CA THR A 9 3.11 12.32 19.71
C THR A 9 3.83 10.98 19.79
N GLY A 10 4.97 10.85 19.13
CA GLY A 10 5.74 9.60 19.12
C GLY A 10 6.75 9.51 17.99
N VAL A 11 7.12 8.27 17.64
CA VAL A 11 7.99 7.98 16.49
C VAL A 11 7.18 7.20 15.46
N SER A 12 7.17 7.68 14.21
CA SER A 12 6.49 7.01 13.10
C SER A 12 7.25 5.77 12.63
N LEU A 13 6.61 4.93 11.82
CA LEU A 13 7.24 3.76 11.19
C LEU A 13 8.48 4.09 10.32
N ASP A 14 8.57 5.32 9.79
CA ASP A 14 9.72 5.81 9.02
C ASP A 14 10.84 6.38 9.91
N GLY A 15 10.66 6.35 11.23
CA GLY A 15 11.60 6.92 12.19
C GLY A 15 11.55 8.44 12.29
N HIS A 16 10.47 9.07 11.84
CA HIS A 16 10.22 10.49 12.06
C HIS A 16 9.66 10.74 13.46
N VAL A 17 10.04 11.87 14.06
CA VAL A 17 9.47 12.31 15.34
C VAL A 17 8.19 13.07 15.04
N MET A 18 7.09 12.63 15.64
CA MET A 18 5.78 13.25 15.52
C MET A 18 5.44 13.94 16.83
N LEU A 19 4.96 15.18 16.76
CA LEU A 19 4.51 15.97 17.91
C LEU A 19 3.07 16.42 17.67
N ASN A 20 2.19 16.10 18.61
CA ASN A 20 0.82 16.60 18.59
C ASN A 20 0.81 18.10 18.84
N SER A 21 0.28 18.89 17.91
CA SER A 21 0.22 20.36 18.02
C SER A 21 -0.66 20.86 19.18
N GLY A 22 -1.56 20.01 19.69
CA GLY A 22 -2.40 20.31 20.85
C GLY A 22 -1.79 19.93 22.20
N GLU A 23 -0.61 19.32 22.24
CA GLU A 23 0.05 18.93 23.49
C GLU A 23 0.90 20.03 24.12
N VAL A 24 1.09 19.94 25.44
CA VAL A 24 1.94 20.86 26.19
C VAL A 24 3.43 20.62 25.93
N ARG A 25 4.21 21.70 25.93
CA ARG A 25 5.67 21.69 25.70
C ARG A 25 6.43 20.65 26.52
N HIS A 26 5.99 20.37 27.74
CA HIS A 26 6.65 19.39 28.61
C HIS A 26 6.65 17.97 28.00
N ASN A 27 5.51 17.54 27.41
CA ASN A 27 5.39 16.23 26.78
C ASN A 27 6.29 16.11 25.55
N TRP A 28 6.39 17.17 24.75
CA TRP A 28 7.31 17.22 23.62
C TRP A 28 8.76 17.09 24.06
N LEU A 29 9.16 17.83 25.10
CA LEU A 29 10.52 17.76 25.64
C LEU A 29 10.84 16.38 26.21
N ASP A 30 9.89 15.75 26.90
CA ASP A 30 10.06 14.40 27.42
C ASP A 30 10.23 13.37 26.30
N LEU A 31 9.39 13.44 25.26
CA LEU A 31 9.56 12.59 24.07
C LEU A 31 10.93 12.79 23.45
N ILE A 32 11.34 14.02 23.16
CA ILE A 32 12.62 14.32 22.48
C ILE A 32 13.80 13.78 23.29
N LYS A 33 13.79 13.93 24.62
CA LYS A 33 14.82 13.37 25.51
C LYS A 33 14.83 11.84 25.49
N ASN A 34 13.67 11.21 25.35
CA ASN A 34 13.49 9.76 25.43
C ASN A 34 13.27 9.09 24.07
N VAL A 35 13.52 9.76 22.94
CA VAL A 35 13.27 9.22 21.58
C VAL A 35 13.99 7.89 21.35
N HIS A 36 15.19 7.73 21.89
CA HIS A 36 15.97 6.49 21.79
C HIS A 36 15.21 5.26 22.31
N LYS A 37 14.36 5.41 23.33
CA LYS A 37 13.53 4.31 23.86
C LYS A 37 12.39 3.94 22.90
N GLN A 38 11.90 4.90 22.13
CA GLN A 38 10.88 4.64 21.10
C GLN A 38 11.52 4.00 19.85
N ASP A 39 12.80 4.26 19.60
CA ASP A 39 13.55 3.64 18.50
C ASP A 39 13.76 2.13 18.70
N GLU A 40 13.76 1.65 19.95
CA GLU A 40 13.75 0.21 20.24
C GLU A 40 12.54 -0.51 19.64
N ALA A 41 11.39 0.17 19.49
CA ALA A 41 10.24 -0.39 18.79
C ALA A 41 10.55 -0.63 17.31
N LEU A 42 11.17 0.35 16.63
CA LEU A 42 11.56 0.23 15.22
C LEU A 42 12.49 -0.95 14.96
N LEU A 43 13.45 -1.18 15.87
CA LEU A 43 14.38 -2.30 15.78
C LEU A 43 13.69 -3.67 15.96
N ARG A 44 12.58 -3.71 16.71
CA ARG A 44 11.83 -4.95 16.99
C ARG A 44 10.76 -5.27 15.95
N ILE A 45 10.24 -4.27 15.23
CA ILE A 45 9.18 -4.48 14.22
C ILE A 45 9.55 -5.57 13.19
N PRO A 46 10.75 -5.60 12.58
CA PRO A 46 11.09 -6.66 11.62
C PRO A 46 11.07 -8.07 12.22
N ALA A 47 11.27 -8.22 13.54
CA ALA A 47 11.14 -9.51 14.21
C ALA A 47 9.67 -9.92 14.37
N PHE A 48 8.80 -8.97 14.72
CA PHE A 48 7.36 -9.22 14.79
C PHE A 48 6.73 -9.46 13.42
N GLU A 49 7.14 -8.74 12.38
CA GLU A 49 6.69 -9.00 11.00
C GLU A 49 7.06 -10.42 10.56
N ARG A 50 8.30 -10.85 10.83
CA ARG A 50 8.73 -12.24 10.58
C ARG A 50 7.95 -13.26 11.41
N ALA A 51 7.55 -12.92 12.64
CA ALA A 51 6.76 -13.82 13.46
C ALA A 51 5.36 -14.04 12.87
N VAL A 52 4.66 -12.96 12.47
CA VAL A 52 3.37 -13.07 11.76
C VAL A 52 3.53 -13.87 10.46
N SER A 53 4.56 -13.54 9.67
CA SER A 53 4.88 -14.23 8.41
C SER A 53 4.98 -15.75 8.62
N ARG A 54 5.79 -16.19 9.58
CA ARG A 54 6.00 -17.62 9.87
C ARG A 54 4.74 -18.35 10.34
N VAL A 55 3.97 -17.72 11.22
CA VAL A 55 2.71 -18.29 11.73
C VAL A 55 1.68 -18.43 10.60
N LEU A 56 1.80 -17.64 9.53
CA LEU A 56 0.98 -17.72 8.33
C LEU A 56 1.75 -18.34 7.15
N ARG A 57 2.54 -19.40 7.41
CA ARG A 57 3.29 -20.16 6.39
C ARG A 57 4.12 -19.28 5.44
N ASP A 58 4.90 -18.37 6.01
CA ASP A 58 5.83 -17.47 5.31
C ASP A 58 5.16 -16.47 4.34
N ILE A 59 3.90 -16.07 4.60
CA ILE A 59 3.25 -14.97 3.87
C ILE A 59 4.07 -13.67 3.96
N LYS A 60 4.15 -12.89 2.88
CA LYS A 60 4.95 -11.66 2.86
C LYS A 60 4.17 -10.53 3.51
N LEU A 61 4.69 -9.96 4.59
CA LEU A 61 4.13 -8.71 5.12
C LEU A 61 4.62 -7.55 4.28
N VAL A 62 3.68 -6.75 3.79
CA VAL A 62 3.96 -5.55 3.01
C VAL A 62 3.27 -4.34 3.64
N ARG A 63 3.92 -3.19 3.53
CA ARG A 63 3.38 -1.92 3.99
C ARG A 63 2.85 -1.15 2.79
N ARG A 64 1.65 -0.58 2.90
CA ARG A 64 1.12 0.29 1.85
C ARG A 64 1.94 1.59 1.84
N LYS A 65 2.29 2.05 0.64
CA LYS A 65 3.01 3.32 0.46
C LYS A 65 2.25 4.51 1.05
N PHE A 66 0.91 4.45 1.05
CA PHE A 66 0.02 5.54 1.46
C PHE A 66 -0.92 5.12 2.58
N GLN A 67 -0.35 4.60 3.67
CA GLN A 67 -1.08 4.39 4.92
C GLN A 67 -1.07 5.68 5.76
N PRO A 68 -2.13 5.93 6.58
CA PRO A 68 -2.05 6.93 7.65
C PRO A 68 -0.76 6.74 8.46
N LYS A 69 -0.17 7.83 8.95
CA LYS A 69 1.07 7.73 9.72
C LYS A 69 0.80 6.97 11.03
N VAL A 70 1.26 5.73 11.09
CA VAL A 70 1.14 4.88 12.29
C VAL A 70 2.39 5.04 13.15
N MET A 71 2.19 5.10 14.47
CA MET A 71 3.29 5.10 15.44
C MET A 71 3.95 3.73 15.52
N ALA A 72 5.29 3.70 15.55
CA ALA A 72 6.07 2.47 15.58
C ALA A 72 5.68 1.54 16.73
N LYS A 73 5.53 2.09 17.95
CA LYS A 73 5.13 1.33 19.14
C LYS A 73 3.72 0.76 19.04
N GLN A 74 2.80 1.49 18.39
CA GLN A 74 1.44 1.02 18.17
C GLN A 74 1.44 -0.16 17.19
N TYR A 75 2.15 -0.04 16.06
CA TYR A 75 2.29 -1.11 15.09
C TYR A 75 2.97 -2.36 15.68
N GLU A 76 4.02 -2.18 16.49
CA GLU A 76 4.66 -3.28 17.22
C GLU A 76 3.65 -4.03 18.11
N ASN A 77 2.85 -3.30 18.89
CA ASN A 77 1.82 -3.89 19.74
C ASN A 77 0.75 -4.64 18.94
N GLN A 78 0.36 -4.08 17.80
CA GLN A 78 -0.61 -4.66 16.86
C GLN A 78 -0.10 -5.99 16.29
N LEU A 79 1.13 -6.01 15.77
CA LEU A 79 1.75 -7.24 15.26
C LEU A 79 1.93 -8.29 16.36
N ARG A 80 2.31 -7.88 17.58
CA ARG A 80 2.44 -8.80 18.73
C ARG A 80 1.11 -9.46 19.08
N ARG A 81 0.02 -8.69 19.16
CA ARG A 81 -1.34 -9.20 19.43
C ARG A 81 -1.78 -10.18 18.34
N LEU A 82 -1.60 -9.80 17.08
CA LEU A 82 -1.93 -10.64 15.94
C LEU A 82 -1.13 -11.95 15.94
N THR A 83 0.18 -11.88 16.15
CA THR A 83 1.05 -13.07 16.25
C THR A 83 0.59 -14.02 17.35
N THR A 84 0.27 -13.49 18.52
CA THR A 84 -0.18 -14.30 19.67
C THR A 84 -1.49 -15.00 19.36
N SER A 85 -2.48 -14.24 18.88
CA SER A 85 -3.80 -14.75 18.48
C SER A 85 -3.69 -15.86 17.42
N LEU A 86 -2.85 -15.66 16.41
CA LEU A 86 -2.63 -16.63 15.36
C LEU A 86 -1.87 -17.88 15.85
N SER A 87 -0.86 -17.71 16.70
CA SER A 87 -0.09 -18.83 17.26
C SER A 87 -0.98 -19.72 18.15
N ASP A 88 -1.82 -19.10 18.99
CA ASP A 88 -2.76 -19.81 19.86
C ASP A 88 -3.79 -20.59 19.04
N HIS A 89 -4.31 -20.00 17.97
CA HIS A 89 -5.23 -20.68 17.05
C HIS A 89 -4.53 -21.83 16.33
N GLN A 90 -3.35 -21.60 15.77
CA GLN A 90 -2.56 -22.60 15.05
C GLN A 90 -2.21 -23.79 15.96
N GLY A 91 -1.84 -23.55 17.22
CA GLY A 91 -1.51 -24.61 18.17
C GLY A 91 -2.71 -25.51 18.52
N ARG A 92 -3.93 -24.97 18.51
CA ARG A 92 -5.16 -25.71 18.84
C ARG A 92 -5.80 -26.41 17.64
N MET A 93 -5.85 -25.73 16.50
CA MET A 93 -6.62 -26.17 15.33
C MET A 93 -5.73 -26.68 14.18
N GLY A 94 -4.42 -26.44 14.25
CA GLY A 94 -3.52 -26.65 13.13
C GLY A 94 -3.76 -25.65 11.98
N TYR A 95 -3.22 -25.98 10.81
CA TYR A 95 -3.49 -25.25 9.58
C TYR A 95 -4.66 -25.87 8.82
N PRO A 96 -5.43 -25.08 8.04
CA PRO A 96 -6.40 -25.63 7.11
C PRO A 96 -5.77 -26.66 6.16
N LYS A 97 -6.51 -27.72 5.85
CA LYS A 97 -6.02 -28.84 5.03
C LYS A 97 -5.72 -28.42 3.58
N ASP A 98 -6.50 -27.48 3.07
CA ASP A 98 -6.42 -27.00 1.70
C ASP A 98 -5.33 -25.94 1.51
N TRP A 99 -4.63 -25.54 2.58
CA TRP A 99 -3.54 -24.58 2.47
C TRP A 99 -2.29 -25.19 1.81
N PRO A 100 -1.65 -24.45 0.88
CA PRO A 100 -0.36 -24.85 0.33
C PRO A 100 0.71 -24.86 1.42
N SER A 101 1.79 -25.61 1.20
CA SER A 101 2.91 -25.71 2.14
C SER A 101 3.54 -24.36 2.50
N SER A 102 3.41 -23.35 1.63
CA SER A 102 3.83 -21.97 1.84
C SER A 102 2.85 -20.98 1.21
N LEU A 103 2.67 -19.84 1.86
CA LEU A 103 1.95 -18.67 1.37
C LEU A 103 2.90 -17.54 0.91
N SER A 104 4.18 -17.82 0.68
CA SER A 104 5.20 -16.82 0.31
C SER A 104 4.96 -16.08 -1.01
N ASN A 105 4.01 -16.53 -1.81
CA ASN A 105 3.59 -15.84 -3.04
C ASN A 105 2.53 -14.76 -2.79
N PHE A 106 1.92 -14.77 -1.60
CA PHE A 106 0.89 -13.83 -1.21
C PHE A 106 1.44 -12.72 -0.32
N GLU A 107 0.75 -11.60 -0.33
CA GLU A 107 1.11 -10.41 0.43
C GLU A 107 0.00 -10.09 1.44
N LEU A 108 0.40 -9.74 2.66
CA LEU A 108 -0.46 -9.36 3.77
C LEU A 108 -0.12 -7.94 4.21
N VAL A 109 -1.12 -7.08 4.23
CA VAL A 109 -1.09 -5.75 4.82
C VAL A 109 -1.84 -5.80 6.14
N VAL A 110 -1.15 -5.46 7.22
CA VAL A 110 -1.77 -5.27 8.53
C VAL A 110 -2.04 -3.77 8.72
N GLU A 111 -3.32 -3.39 8.73
CA GLU A 111 -3.77 -2.02 9.01
C GLU A 111 -4.16 -1.84 10.49
N THR A 112 -4.59 -0.62 10.84
CA THR A 112 -5.03 -0.28 12.20
C THR A 112 -6.24 -1.10 12.64
N GLU A 113 -6.61 -0.99 13.92
CA GLU A 113 -7.68 -1.81 14.52
C GLU A 113 -9.06 -1.63 13.86
N ALA A 114 -9.27 -0.53 13.13
CA ALA A 114 -10.51 -0.25 12.39
C ALA A 114 -10.35 -0.41 10.87
N GLY A 115 -9.27 -1.05 10.42
CA GLY A 115 -9.03 -1.33 9.00
C GLY A 115 -10.03 -2.34 8.41
N PRO A 116 -10.14 -2.40 7.07
CA PRO A 116 -11.00 -3.36 6.40
C PRO A 116 -10.39 -4.77 6.44
N LEU A 117 -11.25 -5.79 6.39
CA LEU A 117 -10.89 -7.15 6.04
C LEU A 117 -11.28 -7.37 4.56
N MET A 118 -10.31 -7.27 3.65
CA MET A 118 -10.59 -7.30 2.21
C MET A 118 -9.41 -7.80 1.38
N LEU A 119 -9.70 -8.25 0.15
CA LEU A 119 -8.71 -8.55 -0.87
C LEU A 119 -8.58 -7.32 -1.77
N SER A 120 -7.36 -6.81 -1.96
CA SER A 120 -7.13 -5.67 -2.84
C SER A 120 -7.27 -6.06 -4.31
N PRO A 121 -7.53 -5.11 -5.21
CA PRO A 121 -7.49 -5.35 -6.66
C PRO A 121 -6.14 -5.84 -7.18
N THR A 122 -5.06 -5.62 -6.41
CA THR A 122 -3.70 -6.11 -6.73
C THR A 122 -3.41 -7.50 -6.14
N GLY A 123 -4.38 -8.12 -5.46
CA GLY A 123 -4.25 -9.45 -4.86
C GLY A 123 -3.58 -9.49 -3.48
N GLN A 124 -3.52 -8.35 -2.78
CA GLN A 124 -3.00 -8.26 -1.41
C GLN A 124 -4.12 -8.46 -0.40
N PHE A 125 -3.88 -9.26 0.64
CA PHE A 125 -4.80 -9.37 1.77
C PHE A 125 -4.63 -8.16 2.68
N ILE A 126 -5.69 -7.38 2.90
CA ILE A 126 -5.70 -6.23 3.80
C ILE A 126 -6.54 -6.62 5.01
N VAL A 127 -5.95 -6.51 6.21
CA VAL A 127 -6.56 -7.03 7.43
C VAL A 127 -6.38 -6.05 8.59
N PRO A 128 -7.38 -5.86 9.46
CA PRO A 128 -7.20 -5.05 10.65
C PRO A 128 -6.35 -5.81 11.67
N SER A 129 -5.50 -5.10 12.41
CA SER A 129 -4.69 -5.72 13.48
C SER A 129 -5.52 -6.37 14.60
N SER A 130 -6.79 -5.98 14.73
CA SER A 130 -7.76 -6.50 15.71
C SER A 130 -8.50 -7.76 15.21
N CYS A 131 -8.26 -8.19 13.96
CA CYS A 131 -8.96 -9.31 13.35
C CYS A 131 -8.77 -10.60 14.18
N PRO A 132 -9.86 -11.29 14.58
CA PRO A 132 -9.75 -12.60 15.21
C PRO A 132 -9.03 -13.61 14.30
N ALA A 133 -8.17 -14.46 14.88
CA ALA A 133 -7.36 -15.41 14.11
C ALA A 133 -8.20 -16.35 13.23
N PHE A 134 -9.32 -16.87 13.76
CA PHE A 134 -10.20 -17.75 12.98
C PHE A 134 -10.75 -17.04 11.75
N LEU A 135 -11.15 -15.77 11.89
CA LEU A 135 -11.73 -14.99 10.80
C LEU A 135 -10.69 -14.70 9.74
N LEU A 136 -9.46 -14.36 10.15
CA LEU A 136 -8.33 -14.16 9.24
C LEU A 136 -8.01 -15.43 8.45
N ILE A 137 -7.96 -16.58 9.12
CA ILE A 137 -7.64 -17.87 8.49
C ILE A 137 -8.72 -18.28 7.51
N THR A 138 -10.00 -18.17 7.88
CA THR A 138 -11.13 -18.42 6.98
C THR A 138 -11.08 -17.50 5.78
N PHE A 139 -10.91 -16.19 6.00
CA PHE A 139 -10.84 -15.19 4.95
C PHE A 139 -9.73 -15.50 3.93
N ILE A 140 -8.51 -15.78 4.40
CA ILE A 140 -7.40 -16.18 3.51
C ILE A 140 -7.79 -17.43 2.71
N SER A 141 -8.30 -18.46 3.39
CA SER A 141 -8.65 -19.75 2.75
C SER A 141 -9.65 -19.59 1.62
N GLU A 142 -10.69 -18.78 1.82
CA GLU A 142 -11.75 -18.55 0.84
C GLU A 142 -11.28 -17.75 -0.39
N HIS A 143 -10.18 -16.99 -0.26
CA HIS A 143 -9.74 -16.03 -1.27
C HIS A 143 -8.37 -16.36 -1.90
N LEU A 144 -7.75 -17.51 -1.59
CA LEU A 144 -6.44 -17.91 -2.13
C LEU A 144 -6.43 -17.93 -3.67
N ASP A 145 -7.43 -18.56 -4.28
CA ASP A 145 -7.51 -18.71 -5.74
C ASP A 145 -7.70 -17.35 -6.43
N GLU A 146 -8.56 -16.50 -5.86
CA GLU A 146 -8.79 -15.16 -6.38
C GLU A 146 -7.54 -14.29 -6.24
N ALA A 147 -6.89 -14.31 -5.08
CA ALA A 147 -5.65 -13.57 -4.83
C ALA A 147 -4.54 -13.99 -5.81
N SER A 148 -4.42 -15.28 -6.08
CA SER A 148 -3.46 -15.82 -7.07
C SER A 148 -3.72 -15.27 -8.47
N ARG A 149 -4.98 -15.30 -8.91
CA ARG A 149 -5.40 -14.75 -10.21
C ARG A 149 -5.13 -13.24 -10.31
N LEU A 150 -5.45 -12.48 -9.27
CA LEU A 150 -5.23 -11.03 -9.23
C LEU A 150 -3.73 -10.67 -9.24
N LEU A 151 -2.91 -11.40 -8.47
CA LEU A 151 -1.45 -11.21 -8.46
C LEU A 151 -0.84 -11.48 -9.84
N GLN A 152 -1.24 -12.58 -10.50
CA GLN A 152 -0.76 -12.91 -11.85
C GLN A 152 -1.15 -11.82 -12.85
N ARG A 153 -2.42 -11.39 -12.83
CA ARG A 153 -2.91 -10.31 -13.71
C ARG A 153 -2.18 -8.99 -13.43
N TYR A 154 -1.94 -8.65 -12.17
CA TYR A 154 -1.22 -7.44 -11.82
C TYR A 154 0.24 -7.47 -12.34
N GLN A 155 0.92 -8.61 -12.18
CA GLN A 155 2.29 -8.81 -12.67
C GLN A 155 2.38 -8.76 -14.20
N SER A 156 1.45 -9.38 -14.92
CA SER A 156 1.41 -9.29 -16.38
C SER A 156 1.15 -7.85 -16.85
N ASN A 157 0.18 -7.18 -16.23
CA ASN A 157 -0.21 -5.83 -16.63
C ASN A 157 0.88 -4.80 -16.35
N LYS A 158 1.70 -4.98 -15.32
CA LYS A 158 2.78 -4.04 -15.00
C LYS A 158 3.78 -3.88 -16.17
N HIS A 159 4.07 -4.97 -16.89
CA HIS A 159 4.96 -4.92 -18.05
C HIS A 159 4.29 -4.23 -19.24
N VAL A 160 3.04 -4.59 -19.52
CA VAL A 160 2.25 -3.97 -20.60
C VAL A 160 2.04 -2.47 -20.36
N GLU A 161 1.76 -2.08 -19.12
CA GLU A 161 1.64 -0.68 -18.72
C GLU A 161 2.92 0.09 -18.99
N HIS A 162 4.08 -0.48 -18.62
CA HIS A 162 5.38 0.15 -18.82
C HIS A 162 5.65 0.41 -20.31
N ASP A 163 5.47 -0.61 -21.16
CA ASP A 163 5.71 -0.50 -22.60
C ASP A 163 4.78 0.53 -23.27
N LEU A 164 3.49 0.55 -22.87
CA LEU A 164 2.53 1.53 -23.38
C LEU A 164 2.79 2.95 -22.87
N HIS A 165 3.24 3.07 -21.63
CA HIS A 165 3.62 4.35 -21.02
C HIS A 165 4.79 4.99 -21.78
N GLU A 166 5.86 4.22 -22.03
CA GLU A 166 7.01 4.68 -22.81
C GLU A 166 6.61 5.05 -24.25
N ARG A 167 5.80 4.21 -24.91
CA ARG A 167 5.25 4.55 -26.24
C ARG A 167 4.45 5.83 -26.25
N CYS A 168 3.61 6.08 -25.24
CA CYS A 168 2.85 7.32 -25.15
C CYS A 168 3.77 8.54 -24.96
N LEU A 169 4.81 8.44 -24.13
CA LEU A 169 5.79 9.51 -23.97
C LEU A 169 6.46 9.86 -25.30
N GLU A 170 6.92 8.84 -26.04
CA GLU A 170 7.64 9.03 -27.32
C GLU A 170 6.71 9.48 -28.45
N GLU A 171 5.57 8.80 -28.66
CA GLU A 171 4.70 9.04 -29.82
C GLU A 171 3.96 10.39 -29.76
N PHE A 172 3.77 10.94 -28.56
CA PHE A 172 3.15 12.25 -28.33
C PHE A 172 4.16 13.35 -27.98
N ASP A 173 5.45 13.02 -27.83
CA ASP A 173 6.50 13.94 -27.37
C ASP A 173 6.08 14.66 -26.09
N LEU A 174 5.59 13.89 -25.10
CA LEU A 174 5.13 14.40 -23.82
C LEU A 174 6.32 14.84 -22.96
N ALA A 175 6.17 15.91 -22.20
CA ALA A 175 7.19 16.28 -21.22
C ALA A 175 7.27 15.27 -20.07
N ALA A 176 6.10 14.76 -19.64
CA ALA A 176 5.99 13.66 -18.70
C ALA A 176 4.57 13.07 -18.73
N LEU A 177 4.46 11.82 -18.26
CA LEU A 177 3.21 11.10 -18.08
C LEU A 177 3.22 10.47 -16.69
N GLN A 178 2.33 10.92 -15.82
CA GLN A 178 2.21 10.47 -14.44
C GLN A 178 0.80 9.95 -14.16
N LYS A 179 0.60 9.30 -13.03
CA LYS A 179 -0.72 8.78 -12.62
C LYS A 179 -0.91 8.88 -11.12
N ASP A 180 -2.16 9.03 -10.69
CA ASP A 180 -2.55 8.86 -9.29
C ASP A 180 -2.31 7.42 -8.81
N ASP A 181 -2.00 7.25 -7.53
CA ASP A 181 -1.72 5.93 -6.95
C ASP A 181 -2.90 4.96 -6.97
N ASN A 182 -4.12 5.49 -7.09
CA ASN A 182 -5.33 4.68 -7.23
C ASN A 182 -5.58 4.20 -8.68
N ILE A 183 -4.76 4.64 -9.64
CA ILE A 183 -4.82 4.19 -11.03
C ILE A 183 -4.01 2.90 -11.14
N THR A 184 -4.73 1.77 -11.15
CA THR A 184 -4.15 0.44 -11.32
C THR A 184 -3.59 0.26 -12.73
N PRO A 185 -2.65 -0.69 -12.94
CA PRO A 185 -2.07 -0.93 -14.26
C PRO A 185 -3.08 -1.15 -15.38
N ASP A 186 -4.19 -1.85 -15.12
CA ASP A 186 -5.27 -2.05 -16.08
C ASP A 186 -5.93 -0.75 -16.54
N LEU A 187 -6.19 0.19 -15.63
CA LEU A 187 -6.77 1.49 -15.96
C LEU A 187 -5.76 2.34 -16.76
N MET A 188 -4.48 2.28 -16.39
CA MET A 188 -3.42 3.00 -17.09
C MET A 188 -3.20 2.45 -18.51
N ILE A 189 -3.24 1.13 -18.68
CA ILE A 189 -3.22 0.47 -19.98
C ILE A 189 -4.38 0.98 -20.84
N GLU A 190 -5.61 1.00 -20.31
CA GLU A 190 -6.79 1.45 -21.05
C GLU A 190 -6.70 2.94 -21.44
N PHE A 191 -6.11 3.76 -20.58
CA PHE A 191 -5.83 5.17 -20.87
C PHE A 191 -4.82 5.32 -22.01
N CYS A 192 -3.67 4.64 -21.92
CA CYS A 192 -2.60 4.72 -22.92
C CYS A 192 -3.06 4.18 -24.27
N ASP A 193 -3.75 3.05 -24.28
CA ASP A 193 -4.35 2.47 -25.48
C ASP A 193 -5.28 3.47 -26.18
N ARG A 194 -6.11 4.18 -25.41
CA ARG A 194 -7.00 5.20 -25.97
C ARG A 194 -6.25 6.39 -26.52
N LEU A 195 -5.20 6.86 -25.84
CA LEU A 195 -4.35 7.92 -26.37
C LEU A 195 -3.80 7.52 -27.74
N LEU A 196 -3.13 6.37 -27.80
CA LEU A 196 -2.50 5.85 -29.02
C LEU A 196 -3.51 5.65 -30.16
N ARG A 197 -4.73 5.18 -29.87
CA ARG A 197 -5.82 5.06 -30.88
C ARG A 197 -6.23 6.41 -31.49
N HIS A 198 -6.16 7.49 -30.72
CA HIS A 198 -6.52 8.85 -31.17
C HIS A 198 -5.31 9.73 -31.47
N LYS A 199 -4.13 9.13 -31.71
CA LYS A 199 -2.87 9.83 -31.92
C LYS A 199 -2.93 10.95 -32.96
N THR A 200 -3.57 10.69 -34.10
CA THR A 200 -3.63 11.66 -35.21
C THR A 200 -4.30 12.98 -34.81
N VAL A 201 -5.27 12.93 -33.90
CA VAL A 201 -6.00 14.11 -33.42
C VAL A 201 -5.28 14.75 -32.23
N LEU A 202 -4.75 13.92 -31.33
CA LEU A 202 -4.21 14.39 -30.04
C LEU A 202 -2.74 14.81 -30.10
N SER A 203 -1.93 14.25 -30.99
CA SER A 203 -0.49 14.53 -31.08
C SER A 203 -0.16 16.02 -31.22
N PRO A 204 -0.85 16.83 -32.06
CA PRO A 204 -0.59 18.26 -32.14
C PRO A 204 -0.93 19.04 -30.85
N LEU A 205 -1.82 18.49 -30.01
CA LEU A 205 -2.33 19.15 -28.80
C LEU A 205 -1.53 18.79 -27.54
N LEU A 206 -0.89 17.61 -27.54
CA LEU A 206 -0.23 17.05 -26.37
C LEU A 206 1.29 17.22 -26.37
N LYS A 207 1.87 17.72 -27.46
CA LYS A 207 3.32 17.93 -27.56
C LYS A 207 3.84 18.84 -26.43
N GLY A 208 4.80 18.35 -25.67
CA GLY A 208 5.43 19.04 -24.55
C GLY A 208 4.55 19.18 -23.30
N VAL A 209 3.39 18.53 -23.24
CA VAL A 209 2.47 18.60 -22.09
C VAL A 209 2.93 17.65 -20.99
N HIS A 210 2.78 18.08 -19.73
CA HIS A 210 2.84 17.18 -18.57
C HIS A 210 1.44 16.61 -18.31
N LEU A 211 1.24 15.34 -18.63
CA LEU A 211 -0.02 14.64 -18.44
C LEU A 211 -0.05 13.90 -17.10
N TRP A 212 -1.12 14.12 -16.33
CA TRP A 212 -1.38 13.42 -15.09
C TRP A 212 -2.70 12.64 -15.18
N VAL A 213 -2.62 11.32 -15.08
CA VAL A 213 -3.81 10.45 -15.13
C VAL A 213 -4.47 10.39 -13.76
N THR A 214 -5.71 10.87 -13.68
CA THR A 214 -6.47 11.00 -12.43
C THR A 214 -7.87 10.37 -12.59
N ASN A 215 -8.84 10.81 -11.77
CA ASN A 215 -10.27 10.52 -11.90
C ASN A 215 -11.10 11.78 -12.23
N TYR A 216 -10.47 12.90 -12.57
CA TYR A 216 -11.14 14.18 -12.81
C TYR A 216 -10.35 15.04 -13.79
N TYR A 217 -11.02 15.97 -14.45
CA TYR A 217 -10.34 16.96 -15.28
C TYR A 217 -9.88 18.16 -14.44
N SER A 218 -8.63 18.58 -14.60
CA SER A 218 -8.10 19.81 -14.03
C SER A 218 -6.88 20.27 -14.81
N VAL A 219 -6.56 21.57 -14.72
CA VAL A 219 -5.26 22.10 -15.15
C VAL A 219 -4.67 22.83 -13.95
N LEU A 220 -3.50 22.40 -13.51
CA LEU A 220 -2.81 22.98 -12.37
C LEU A 220 -2.12 24.29 -12.77
N SER A 221 -1.78 25.13 -11.78
CA SER A 221 -1.21 26.46 -12.00
C SER A 221 0.17 26.46 -12.68
N ASP A 222 0.87 25.33 -12.61
CA ASP A 222 2.14 25.05 -13.27
C ASP A 222 1.99 24.45 -14.68
N GLY A 223 0.76 24.27 -15.15
CA GLY A 223 0.46 23.79 -16.50
C GLY A 223 0.32 22.26 -16.61
N GLU A 224 0.32 21.52 -15.50
CA GLU A 224 0.05 20.09 -15.50
C GLU A 224 -1.43 19.81 -15.82
N MET A 225 -1.66 18.89 -16.77
CA MET A 225 -3.01 18.55 -17.21
C MET A 225 -3.47 17.24 -16.58
N CYS A 226 -4.42 17.34 -15.66
CA CYS A 226 -5.07 16.20 -15.05
C CYS A 226 -6.21 15.70 -15.95
N VAL A 227 -6.13 14.43 -16.36
CA VAL A 227 -7.11 13.79 -17.24
C VAL A 227 -7.58 12.48 -16.60
N PRO A 228 -8.89 12.23 -16.50
CA PRO A 228 -9.38 10.98 -15.95
C PRO A 228 -8.97 9.81 -16.85
N TRP A 229 -8.60 8.67 -16.26
CA TRP A 229 -8.21 7.46 -17.02
C TRP A 229 -9.28 7.03 -18.06
N ASN A 230 -10.56 7.33 -17.78
CA ASN A 230 -11.71 6.99 -18.61
C ASN A 230 -12.23 8.12 -19.50
N TRP A 231 -11.38 9.10 -19.82
CA TRP A 231 -11.71 10.21 -20.71
C TRP A 231 -12.34 9.78 -22.04
N LYS A 232 -13.07 10.71 -22.64
CA LYS A 232 -13.73 10.58 -23.94
C LYS A 232 -13.36 11.77 -24.82
N LEU A 233 -13.19 11.51 -26.12
CA LEU A 233 -12.99 12.53 -27.15
C LEU A 233 -14.34 13.05 -27.65
#